data_AF-A0A969UXV0-F1
#
_entry.id   AF-A0A969UXV0-F1
#
_cell.length_a   1.000
_cell.length_b   1.000
_cell.length_c   1.000
_cell.angle_alpha   90.00
_cell.angle_beta   90.00
_cell.angle_gamma   90.00
#
_symmetry.space_group_name_H-M   'P 1'
#
loop_
_entity.id
_entity.type
_entity.pdbx_description
1 polymer ?
#
loop_
_entity_poly.entity_id
_entity_poly.type
_entity_poly.pdbx_seq_one_letter_code
_entity_poly.pdbx_strand_id
1 'polypeptide(L)'
;MGLSHPAALDKLQADLTHLVARLPELEHGLLIQRALQNILLMAEENLERLDWKILQGSLQDMEHAFRVFAPYRHVRKVAVFGSARTPETDPDYSIAFAFSKCMAAQGFVIMTGAG
;
A
#
# COMPACT_ATOMS: atom_id res chain seq x y z
N MET A 1 1.70 -10.24 22.31
CA MET A 1 1.02 -8.99 21.92
C MET A 1 -0.45 -9.28 22.10
N GLY A 2 -0.96 -8.95 23.29
CA GLY A 2 -2.25 -9.42 23.77
C GLY A 2 -3.40 -8.82 22.97
N LEU A 3 -4.52 -9.55 22.94
CA LEU A 3 -5.82 -9.04 22.50
C LEU A 3 -6.04 -7.66 23.13
N SER A 4 -6.50 -6.72 22.31
CA SER A 4 -6.82 -5.35 22.70
C SER A 4 -7.64 -5.29 23.99
N HIS A 5 -7.39 -4.28 24.83
CA HIS A 5 -8.21 -4.00 26.02
C HIS A 5 -9.70 -3.94 25.62
N PRO A 6 -10.66 -4.46 26.43
CA PRO A 6 -12.07 -4.59 26.05
C PRO A 6 -12.67 -3.33 25.42
N ALA A 7 -12.35 -2.16 25.97
CA ALA A 7 -12.80 -0.86 25.44
C ALA A 7 -12.37 -0.58 23.98
N ALA A 8 -11.26 -1.14 23.52
CA ALA A 8 -10.80 -0.99 22.14
C ALA A 8 -11.57 -1.90 21.16
N LEU A 9 -12.08 -3.05 21.61
CA LEU A 9 -12.98 -3.88 20.82
C LEU A 9 -14.37 -3.24 20.71
N ASP A 10 -14.88 -2.67 21.80
CA ASP A 10 -16.16 -1.94 21.78
C ASP A 10 -16.13 -0.76 20.81
N LYS A 11 -15.02 0.00 20.83
CA LYS A 11 -14.80 1.09 19.87
C LYS A 11 -14.77 0.59 18.43
N LEU A 12 -14.01 -0.47 18.15
CA LEU A 12 -13.92 -1.04 16.81
C LEU A 12 -15.29 -1.51 16.31
N GLN A 13 -16.09 -2.15 17.17
CA GLN A 13 -17.44 -2.57 16.85
C GLN A 13 -18.35 -1.38 16.51
N ALA A 14 -18.28 -0.30 17.29
CA ALA A 14 -19.04 0.92 17.03
C ALA A 14 -18.62 1.57 15.68
N ASP A 15 -17.31 1.67 15.44
CA ASP A 15 -16.76 2.22 14.19
C ASP A 15 -17.19 1.41 12.95
N LEU A 16 -17.15 0.07 13.04
CA LEU A 16 -17.61 -0.83 11.97
C LEU A 16 -19.11 -0.71 11.73
N THR A 17 -19.91 -0.66 12.80
CA THR A 17 -21.38 -0.49 12.70
C THR A 17 -21.73 0.80 11.96
N HIS A 18 -21.06 1.90 12.33
CA HIS A 18 -21.25 3.20 11.68
C HIS A 18 -20.77 3.20 10.22
N LEU A 19 -19.64 2.55 9.91
CA LEU A 19 -19.16 2.40 8.54
C LEU A 19 -20.16 1.63 7.67
N VAL A 20 -20.64 0.48 8.15
CA VAL A 20 -21.58 -0.38 7.41
C VAL A 20 -22.87 0.35 7.08
N ALA A 21 -23.41 1.13 8.03
CA ALA A 21 -24.62 1.93 7.81
C ALA A 21 -24.45 2.96 6.67
N ARG A 22 -23.24 3.49 6.49
CA ARG A 22 -22.94 4.52 5.48
C ARG A 22 -22.45 3.97 4.14
N LEU A 23 -22.15 2.67 4.03
CA LEU A 23 -21.62 2.07 2.79
C LEU A 23 -22.44 2.44 1.54
N PRO A 24 -23.79 2.44 1.54
CA PRO A 24 -24.57 2.80 0.35
C PRO A 24 -24.38 4.23 -0.15
N GLU A 25 -23.91 5.14 0.72
CA GLU A 25 -23.71 6.56 0.43
C GLU A 25 -22.27 6.87 -0.01
N LEU A 26 -21.33 5.94 0.20
CA LEU A 26 -19.93 6.14 -0.14
C LEU A 26 -19.69 5.84 -1.63
N GLU A 27 -18.94 6.71 -2.30
CA GLU A 27 -18.54 6.56 -3.71
C GLU A 27 -17.94 5.18 -4.01
N HIS A 28 -17.22 4.59 -3.05
CA HIS A 28 -16.57 3.29 -3.18
C HIS A 28 -17.16 2.21 -2.25
N GLY A 29 -18.41 2.38 -1.81
CA GLY A 29 -19.07 1.50 -0.83
C GLY A 29 -18.98 0.02 -1.17
N LEU A 30 -19.19 -0.36 -2.43
CA LEU A 30 -19.11 -1.75 -2.88
C LEU A 30 -17.70 -2.36 -2.72
N LEU A 31 -16.64 -1.58 -2.98
CA LEU A 31 -15.26 -2.05 -2.83
C LEU A 31 -14.91 -2.23 -1.34
N ILE A 32 -15.34 -1.29 -0.50
CA ILE A 32 -15.14 -1.37 0.96
C ILE A 32 -15.89 -2.58 1.53
N GLN A 33 -17.14 -2.78 1.12
CA GLN A 33 -17.94 -3.94 1.53
C GLN A 33 -17.22 -5.26 1.21
N ARG A 34 -16.74 -5.41 -0.03
CA ARG A 34 -16.03 -6.62 -0.48
C ARG A 34 -14.75 -6.85 0.32
N ALA A 35 -13.99 -5.79 0.60
CA ALA A 35 -12.79 -5.89 1.43
C ALA A 35 -13.10 -6.39 2.85
N LEU A 36 -14.15 -5.85 3.50
CA LEU A 36 -14.59 -6.31 4.81
C LEU A 36 -15.08 -7.77 4.78
N GLN A 37 -15.85 -8.15 3.76
CA GLN A 37 -16.32 -9.52 3.58
C GLN A 37 -15.15 -10.51 3.41
N ASN A 38 -14.11 -10.13 2.66
CA ASN A 38 -12.93 -10.98 2.50
C ASN A 38 -12.21 -11.18 3.85
N ILE A 39 -12.11 -10.14 4.68
CA ILE A 39 -11.51 -10.26 6.03
C ILE A 39 -12.34 -11.21 6.90
N LEU A 40 -13.68 -11.12 6.85
CA LEU A 40 -14.56 -12.03 7.58
C LEU A 40 -14.40 -13.48 7.11
N LEU A 41 -14.37 -13.71 5.79
CA LEU A 41 -14.14 -15.05 5.23
C LEU A 41 -12.79 -15.61 5.69
N MET A 42 -11.72 -14.82 5.62
CA MET A 42 -10.39 -15.24 6.10
C MET A 42 -10.37 -15.58 7.60
N ALA A 43 -11.23 -14.94 8.41
CA ALA A 43 -11.33 -15.23 9.84
C ALA A 43 -11.98 -16.59 10.15
N GLU A 44 -12.78 -17.12 9.24
CA GLU A 44 -13.38 -18.46 9.33
C GLU A 44 -12.43 -19.56 8.80
N GLU A 45 -11.37 -19.18 8.09
CA GLU A 45 -10.35 -20.09 7.56
C GLU A 45 -9.29 -20.43 8.62
N ASN A 46 -8.68 -21.62 8.51
CA ASN A 46 -7.59 -22.04 9.38
C ASN A 46 -6.23 -21.50 8.90
N LEU A 47 -6.11 -20.16 8.80
CA LEU A 47 -4.88 -19.48 8.39
C LEU A 47 -3.82 -19.51 9.50
N GLU A 48 -2.56 -19.60 9.10
CA GLU A 48 -1.46 -19.56 10.05
C GLU A 48 -1.23 -18.13 10.56
N ARG A 49 -0.58 -18.02 11.72
CA ARG A 49 -0.23 -16.71 12.28
C ARG A 49 0.62 -15.87 11.31
N LEU A 50 1.48 -16.50 10.51
CA LEU A 50 2.32 -15.79 9.54
C LEU A 50 1.46 -15.12 8.46
N ASP A 51 0.42 -15.80 7.98
CA ASP A 51 -0.51 -15.26 6.99
C ASP A 51 -1.19 -14.00 7.51
N TRP A 52 -1.64 -14.00 8.77
CA TRP A 52 -2.22 -12.82 9.41
C TRP A 52 -1.25 -11.65 9.56
N LYS A 53 0.04 -11.93 9.79
CA LYS A 53 1.07 -10.88 9.86
C LYS A 53 1.34 -10.26 8.49
N ILE A 54 1.37 -11.08 7.44
CA ILE A 54 1.49 -10.60 6.05
C ILE A 54 0.25 -9.78 5.67
N LEU A 55 -0.94 -10.32 5.99
CA LEU A 55 -2.23 -9.65 6.19
C LEU A 55 -2.11 -8.18 6.60
N GLN A 56 -1.86 -8.04 7.89
CA GLN A 56 -1.86 -6.76 8.59
C GLN A 56 -0.78 -5.82 8.05
N GLY A 57 0.43 -6.32 7.79
CA GLY A 57 1.52 -5.52 7.24
C GLY A 57 1.17 -4.96 5.86
N SER A 58 0.63 -5.79 4.97
CA SER A 58 0.23 -5.38 3.62
C SER A 58 -0.85 -4.29 3.64
N LEU A 59 -1.87 -4.43 4.51
CA LEU A 59 -2.91 -3.41 4.65
C LEU A 59 -2.35 -2.09 5.16
N GLN A 60 -1.43 -2.13 6.12
CA GLN A 60 -0.77 -0.94 6.65
C GLN A 60 0.10 -0.25 5.59
N ASP A 61 0.86 -1.03 4.81
CA ASP A 61 1.71 -0.51 3.73
C ASP A 61 0.87 0.12 2.62
N MET A 62 -0.26 -0.50 2.23
CA MET A 62 -1.15 0.04 1.21
C MET A 62 -1.84 1.33 1.67
N GLU A 63 -2.35 1.38 2.92
CA GLU A 63 -2.94 2.61 3.49
C GLU A 63 -1.94 3.76 3.46
N HIS A 64 -0.71 3.49 3.91
CA HIS A 64 0.36 4.48 3.92
C HIS A 64 0.71 4.94 2.49
N ALA A 65 0.89 4.00 1.56
CA ALA A 65 1.23 4.29 0.18
C ALA A 65 0.15 5.14 -0.50
N PHE A 66 -1.14 4.82 -0.31
CA PHE A 66 -2.22 5.60 -0.89
C PHE A 66 -2.22 7.04 -0.38
N ARG A 67 -1.97 7.25 0.92
CA ARG A 67 -1.86 8.58 1.51
C ARG A 67 -0.66 9.36 0.96
N VAL A 68 0.51 8.74 0.90
CA VAL A 68 1.75 9.37 0.41
C VAL A 68 1.66 9.73 -1.07
N PHE A 69 1.09 8.85 -1.89
CA PHE A 69 1.04 9.04 -3.34
C PHE A 69 -0.23 9.75 -3.84
N ALA A 70 -1.23 10.01 -3.00
CA ALA A 70 -2.45 10.71 -3.40
C ALA A 70 -2.19 12.08 -4.07
N PRO A 71 -1.31 12.96 -3.55
CA PRO A 71 -1.02 14.25 -4.20
C PRO A 71 -0.36 14.10 -5.58
N TYR A 72 0.30 12.96 -5.83
CA TYR A 72 1.09 12.72 -7.04
C TYR A 72 0.33 11.93 -8.11
N ARG A 73 -0.98 11.66 -7.96
CA ARG A 73 -1.76 10.84 -8.91
C ARG A 73 -1.69 11.34 -10.36
N HIS A 74 -1.62 12.65 -10.56
CA HIS A 74 -1.56 13.28 -11.88
C HIS A 74 -0.14 13.39 -12.47
N VAL A 75 0.89 13.05 -11.69
CA VAL A 75 2.28 13.12 -12.13
C VAL A 75 2.68 11.82 -12.80
N ARG A 76 3.25 11.91 -14.01
CA ARG A 76 3.76 10.74 -14.74
C ARG A 76 4.99 10.19 -14.03
N LYS A 77 5.08 8.86 -13.90
CA LYS A 77 6.14 8.18 -13.16
C LYS A 77 6.91 7.24 -14.07
N VAL A 78 8.21 7.15 -13.85
CA VAL A 78 9.07 6.13 -14.46
C VAL A 78 9.67 5.32 -13.33
N ALA A 79 9.36 4.02 -13.29
CA ALA A 79 9.98 3.09 -12.37
C ALA A 79 11.24 2.52 -13.03
N VAL A 80 12.40 2.74 -12.40
CA VAL A 80 13.70 2.27 -12.89
C VAL A 80 14.14 1.10 -12.01
N PHE A 81 14.40 -0.04 -12.65
CA PHE A 81 14.91 -1.25 -12.01
C PHE A 81 16.29 -1.58 -12.56
N GLY A 82 17.17 -2.02 -11.67
CA GLY A 82 18.54 -2.39 -11.99
C GLY A 82 19.14 -3.20 -10.84
N SER A 83 20.33 -3.76 -11.06
CA SER A 83 21.05 -4.49 -10.01
C SER A 83 21.58 -3.51 -8.96
N ALA A 84 21.22 -3.73 -7.69
CA ALA A 84 21.79 -3.01 -6.53
C ALA A 84 23.31 -3.24 -6.35
N ARG A 85 23.89 -4.19 -7.09
CA ARG A 85 25.32 -4.53 -7.03
C ARG A 85 26.15 -3.88 -8.14
N THR A 86 25.52 -3.16 -9.06
CA THR A 86 26.21 -2.51 -10.17
C THR A 86 27.02 -1.32 -9.64
N PRO A 87 28.35 -1.29 -9.80
CA PRO A 87 29.17 -0.17 -9.32
C PRO A 87 28.95 1.08 -10.17
N GLU A 88 29.23 2.26 -9.62
CA GLU A 88 29.06 3.54 -10.32
C GLU A 88 29.94 3.66 -11.59
N THR A 89 31.05 2.92 -11.65
CA THR A 89 31.95 2.88 -12.81
C THR A 89 31.41 2.03 -13.95
N ASP A 90 30.35 1.27 -13.73
CA ASP A 90 29.74 0.43 -14.75
C ASP A 90 29.01 1.30 -15.81
N PRO A 91 29.17 1.02 -17.11
CA PRO A 91 28.43 1.72 -18.16
C PRO A 91 26.91 1.73 -17.94
N ASP A 92 26.34 0.66 -17.41
CA ASP A 92 24.89 0.55 -17.17
C ASP A 92 24.42 1.55 -16.10
N TYR A 93 25.23 1.81 -15.08
CA TYR A 93 24.94 2.83 -14.07
C TYR A 93 24.85 4.22 -14.71
N SER A 94 25.83 4.55 -15.56
CA SER A 94 25.88 5.83 -16.26
C SER A 94 24.67 6.03 -17.19
N ILE A 95 24.26 4.98 -17.90
CA ILE A 95 23.07 5.01 -18.77
C ILE A 95 21.79 5.22 -17.95
N ALA A 96 21.62 4.46 -16.87
CA ALA A 96 20.45 4.58 -15.99
C ALA A 96 20.34 5.98 -15.36
N PHE A 97 21.47 6.54 -14.92
CA PHE A 97 21.53 7.89 -14.38
C PHE A 97 21.16 8.95 -15.43
N ALA A 98 21.77 8.89 -16.62
CA ALA A 98 21.52 9.84 -17.70
C ALA A 98 20.05 9.81 -18.16
N PHE A 99 19.48 8.61 -18.32
CA PHE A 99 18.07 8.42 -18.64
C PHE A 99 17.16 9.02 -17.55
N SER A 100 17.41 8.69 -16.28
CA SER A 100 16.62 9.18 -15.16
C SER A 100 16.65 10.71 -15.06
N LYS A 101 17.83 11.31 -15.24
CA LYS A 101 18.01 12.77 -15.27
C LYS A 101 17.23 13.42 -16.42
N CYS A 102 17.26 12.82 -17.61
CA CYS A 102 16.51 13.29 -18.77
C CYS A 102 14.99 13.25 -18.52
N MET A 103 14.49 12.14 -17.99
CA MET A 103 13.07 11.96 -17.70
C MET A 103 12.59 12.91 -16.59
N ALA A 104 13.40 13.11 -15.54
CA ALA A 104 13.12 14.09 -14.50
C ALA A 104 13.00 15.52 -15.06
N ALA A 105 13.90 15.90 -15.96
CA ALA A 105 13.85 17.21 -16.64
C ALA A 105 12.58 17.39 -17.51
N GLN A 106 11.96 16.30 -17.95
CA GLN A 106 10.69 16.30 -18.68
C GLN A 106 9.45 16.24 -17.76
N GLY A 107 9.64 16.41 -16.45
CA GLY A 107 8.55 16.44 -15.47
C GLY A 107 8.03 15.07 -15.04
N PHE A 108 8.79 13.99 -15.28
CA PHE A 108 8.49 12.69 -14.69
C PHE A 108 9.07 12.57 -13.29
N VAL A 109 8.36 11.88 -12.41
CA VAL A 109 8.93 11.41 -11.13
C VAL A 109 9.62 10.08 -11.36
N ILE A 110 10.88 10.00 -10.94
CA ILE A 110 11.66 8.75 -10.99
C ILE A 110 11.42 7.98 -9.69
N MET A 111 11.00 6.73 -9.85
CA MET A 111 10.79 5.78 -8.76
C MET A 111 11.84 4.68 -8.87
N THR A 112 12.46 4.30 -7.76
CA THR A 112 13.44 3.20 -7.72
C THR A 112 13.09 2.19 -6.63
N GLY A 113 13.76 1.05 -6.62
CA GLY A 113 13.63 0.04 -5.55
C GLY A 113 14.33 0.41 -4.23
N ALA A 114 14.90 1.61 -4.10
CA ALA A 114 15.67 2.08 -2.95
C ALA A 114 16.87 1.19 -2.55
N GLY A 115 17.38 0.41 -3.50
CA GLY A 115 18.55 -0.47 -3.36
C GLY A 115 19.78 0.05 -4.09
#